data_AF-A0A1G5EGR3-F1
#
_entry.id   AF-A0A1G5EGR3-F1
#
_cell.length_a   1.000
_cell.length_b   1.000
_cell.length_c   1.000
_cell.angle_alpha   90.00
_cell.angle_beta   90.00
_cell.angle_gamma   90.00
#
_symmetry.space_group_name_H-M   'P 1'
#
loop_
_entity.id
_entity.type
_entity.pdbx_description
1 polymer ?
#
loop_
_entity_poly.entity_id
_entity_poly.type
_entity_poly.pdbx_seq_one_letter_code
_entity_poly.pdbx_strand_id
1 'polypeptide(L)'
;MEADQLTDAQIANLTPEQIEMLENNPDKLGEILGKQAAKDEPEQEEQESQLGVTSSGAGEDEPVVQTKSGKGIIPYEKHKQLRVENLALREQLKAAQLENSQAAEKLEALLKQKENATGASVAEADDAIAKHLETIRKDMPDLHQVISAVLEGSRKQGETLNQTLEELRREKEESDRMKQFSVEEQVAEAKDNNPDLTHWESKDPEAWDEALKQDEILRTSGKWANKAYAERFQEVVRRVRAIMPEASVPQKQADPEQTKAEAQARLSSAPVRKPTTLSDIQGGANPASEREQLENLSPFELTQKLMKMSPQQASALRADLD
;
A
#
# COMPACT_ATOMS: atom_id res chain seq x y z
N MET A 1 -18.34 -24.73 -39.34
CA MET A 1 -19.49 -24.46 -38.46
C MET A 1 -18.99 -23.44 -37.45
N GLU A 2 -19.61 -22.27 -37.42
CA GLU A 2 -19.26 -21.21 -36.46
C GLU A 2 -19.77 -21.60 -35.07
N ALA A 3 -19.06 -21.22 -34.00
CA ALA A 3 -19.38 -21.61 -32.62
C ALA A 3 -20.78 -21.15 -32.17
N ASP A 4 -21.30 -20.10 -32.79
CA ASP A 4 -22.63 -19.53 -32.52
C ASP A 4 -23.80 -20.37 -33.07
N GLN A 5 -23.52 -21.49 -33.75
CA GLN A 5 -24.55 -22.36 -34.34
C GLN A 5 -24.76 -23.68 -33.56
N LEU A 6 -24.16 -23.82 -32.37
CA LEU A 6 -24.36 -25.01 -31.53
C LEU A 6 -25.75 -25.00 -30.88
N THR A 7 -26.47 -26.12 -31.01
CA THR A 7 -27.78 -26.29 -30.36
C THR A 7 -27.61 -26.50 -28.85
N ASP A 8 -28.58 -26.04 -28.03
CA ASP A 8 -28.53 -26.12 -26.57
C ASP A 8 -28.24 -27.53 -26.01
N ALA A 9 -28.65 -28.57 -26.74
CA ALA A 9 -28.38 -29.97 -26.41
C ALA A 9 -26.90 -30.37 -26.61
N GLN A 10 -26.20 -29.75 -27.57
CA GLN A 10 -24.79 -29.98 -27.83
C GLN A 10 -23.91 -29.23 -26.82
N ILE A 11 -24.34 -28.05 -26.37
CA ILE A 11 -23.66 -27.27 -25.33
C ILE A 11 -23.72 -27.99 -23.98
N ALA A 12 -24.85 -28.63 -23.65
CA ALA A 12 -25.03 -29.38 -22.40
C ALA A 12 -24.08 -30.58 -22.24
N ASN A 13 -23.55 -31.11 -23.36
CA ASN A 13 -22.65 -32.27 -23.37
C ASN A 13 -21.15 -31.89 -23.41
N LEU A 14 -20.80 -30.61 -23.47
CA LEU A 14 -19.42 -30.14 -23.48
C LEU A 14 -18.90 -29.93 -22.06
N THR A 15 -17.69 -30.40 -21.77
CA THR A 15 -17.06 -30.17 -20.46
C THR A 15 -16.60 -28.70 -20.34
N PRO A 16 -16.48 -28.15 -19.13
CA PRO A 16 -16.04 -26.76 -18.93
C PRO A 16 -14.71 -26.43 -19.62
N GLU A 17 -13.77 -27.37 -19.62
CA GLU A 17 -12.48 -27.22 -20.31
C GLU A 17 -12.61 -27.18 -21.83
N GLN A 18 -13.60 -27.88 -22.40
CA GLN A 18 -13.86 -27.86 -23.85
C GLN A 18 -14.52 -26.56 -24.28
N ILE A 19 -15.35 -25.96 -23.42
CA ILE A 19 -15.96 -24.65 -23.65
C ILE A 19 -14.87 -23.56 -23.67
N GLU A 20 -13.96 -23.58 -22.68
CA GLU A 20 -12.83 -22.64 -22.62
C GLU A 20 -11.87 -22.79 -23.81
N MET A 21 -11.67 -24.01 -24.32
CA MET A 21 -10.89 -24.23 -25.54
C MET A 21 -11.56 -23.68 -26.80
N LEU A 22 -12.90 -23.72 -26.88
CA LEU A 22 -13.66 -23.21 -28.02
C LEU A 22 -13.77 -21.68 -28.02
N GLU A 23 -13.79 -21.06 -26.83
CA GLU A 23 -13.70 -19.61 -26.69
C GLU A 23 -12.35 -19.07 -27.16
N ASN A 24 -11.27 -19.82 -26.93
CA ASN A 24 -9.92 -19.42 -27.33
C ASN A 24 -9.56 -19.79 -28.77
N ASN A 25 -10.17 -20.83 -29.36
CA ASN A 25 -9.91 -21.27 -30.74
C ASN A 25 -11.16 -21.93 -31.37
N PRO A 26 -11.99 -21.18 -32.11
CA PRO A 26 -13.26 -21.67 -32.63
C PRO A 26 -13.12 -22.73 -33.74
N ASP A 27 -11.96 -22.85 -34.39
CA ASP A 27 -11.72 -23.81 -35.49
C ASP A 27 -11.60 -25.27 -35.03
N LYS A 28 -11.45 -25.52 -33.71
CA LYS A 28 -11.31 -26.88 -33.14
C LYS A 28 -12.64 -27.62 -32.93
N LEU A 29 -13.75 -26.98 -33.26
CA LEU A 29 -15.11 -27.49 -33.07
C LEU A 29 -15.37 -28.85 -33.74
N GLY A 30 -14.82 -29.07 -34.93
CA GLY A 30 -14.97 -30.34 -35.66
C GLY A 30 -14.27 -31.52 -34.98
N GLU A 31 -13.17 -31.28 -34.26
CA GLU A 31 -12.39 -32.34 -33.61
C GLU A 31 -13.01 -32.79 -32.29
N ILE A 32 -13.69 -31.88 -31.58
CA ILE A 32 -14.35 -32.14 -30.29
C ILE A 32 -15.66 -32.91 -30.50
N LEU A 33 -16.48 -32.50 -31.47
CA LEU A 33 -17.70 -33.24 -31.83
C LEU A 33 -17.40 -34.59 -32.50
N GLY A 34 -16.33 -34.67 -33.30
CA GLY A 34 -15.88 -35.94 -33.91
C GLY A 34 -15.43 -36.98 -32.88
N LYS A 35 -14.81 -36.56 -31.76
CA LYS A 35 -14.41 -37.45 -30.66
C LYS A 35 -15.60 -37.88 -29.77
N GLN A 36 -16.67 -37.09 -29.68
CA GLN A 36 -17.90 -37.49 -28.99
C GLN A 36 -18.71 -38.52 -29.79
N ALA A 37 -18.77 -38.39 -31.12
CA ALA A 37 -19.45 -39.37 -31.98
C ALA A 37 -18.76 -40.75 -32.02
N ALA A 38 -17.46 -40.82 -31.69
CA ALA A 38 -16.69 -42.07 -31.66
C ALA A 38 -16.76 -42.82 -30.31
N LYS A 39 -17.45 -42.28 -29.29
CA LYS A 39 -17.50 -42.87 -27.95
C LYS A 39 -18.84 -43.54 -27.61
N ASP A 40 -19.84 -43.42 -28.49
CA ASP A 40 -21.14 -44.07 -28.36
C ASP A 40 -21.36 -45.05 -29.54
N GLU A 41 -20.79 -46.25 -29.43
CA GLU A 41 -21.36 -47.47 -30.04
C GLU A 41 -21.47 -48.57 -28.96
N PRO A 42 -22.48 -49.47 -29.07
CA PRO A 42 -22.99 -50.25 -27.96
C PRO A 42 -22.36 -51.65 -27.89
N GLU A 43 -21.97 -52.11 -26.69
CA GLU A 43 -21.67 -53.52 -26.44
C GLU A 43 -22.51 -54.03 -25.25
N GLN A 44 -23.33 -55.04 -25.56
CA GLN A 44 -23.97 -55.95 -24.61
C GLN A 44 -22.92 -56.92 -24.06
N GLU A 45 -22.96 -57.25 -22.76
CA GLU A 45 -23.04 -58.61 -22.22
C GLU A 45 -23.06 -58.62 -20.66
N GLU A 46 -23.98 -59.41 -20.13
CA GLU A 46 -24.01 -60.27 -18.90
C GLU A 46 -22.87 -60.11 -17.85
N GLN A 47 -23.00 -60.26 -16.53
CA GLN A 47 -23.88 -61.09 -15.70
C GLN A 47 -23.65 -60.74 -14.20
N GLU A 48 -24.73 -60.79 -13.42
CA GLU A 48 -24.89 -61.33 -12.05
C GLU A 48 -24.27 -60.76 -10.74
N SER A 49 -25.15 -60.87 -9.73
CA SER A 49 -24.96 -61.03 -8.27
C SER A 49 -24.76 -59.78 -7.39
N GLN A 50 -25.35 -59.65 -6.21
CA GLN A 50 -26.52 -60.26 -5.54
C GLN A 50 -26.73 -59.46 -4.22
N LEU A 51 -27.99 -59.25 -3.84
CA LEU A 51 -28.54 -59.21 -2.46
C LEU A 51 -28.02 -58.20 -1.41
N GLY A 52 -28.98 -57.51 -0.76
CA GLY A 52 -28.78 -56.95 0.59
C GLY A 52 -29.80 -55.92 1.07
N VAL A 53 -31.06 -56.34 1.28
CA VAL A 53 -32.10 -55.57 1.99
C VAL A 53 -31.76 -55.39 3.47
N THR A 54 -32.14 -54.24 4.06
CA THR A 54 -32.75 -54.01 5.41
C THR A 54 -32.46 -52.55 5.83
N SER A 55 -33.30 -51.78 6.52
CA SER A 55 -34.69 -51.88 6.95
C SER A 55 -35.09 -50.50 7.50
N SER A 56 -36.26 -50.02 7.10
CA SER A 56 -37.29 -49.23 7.82
C SER A 56 -36.92 -48.26 8.95
N GLY A 57 -37.45 -47.03 8.84
CA GLY A 57 -37.69 -46.12 9.97
C GLY A 57 -38.41 -44.84 9.52
N ALA A 58 -39.74 -44.79 9.71
CA ALA A 58 -40.67 -43.78 9.21
C ALA A 58 -40.45 -42.34 9.71
N GLY A 59 -40.68 -41.39 8.79
CA GLY A 59 -40.88 -39.97 9.04
C GLY A 59 -40.87 -39.20 7.72
N GLU A 60 -42.06 -38.93 7.18
CA GLU A 60 -42.39 -38.00 6.08
C GLU A 60 -41.30 -37.78 5.00
N ASP A 61 -41.52 -38.38 3.82
CA ASP A 61 -40.64 -38.32 2.64
C ASP A 61 -40.45 -36.89 2.08
N GLU A 62 -39.68 -36.06 2.77
CA GLU A 62 -39.07 -34.90 2.12
C GLU A 62 -37.90 -35.40 1.26
N PRO A 63 -37.87 -35.11 -0.06
CA PRO A 63 -36.73 -35.47 -0.88
C PRO A 63 -35.46 -34.86 -0.28
N VAL A 64 -34.36 -35.61 -0.25
CA VAL A 64 -33.09 -35.18 0.33
C VAL A 64 -32.02 -35.15 -0.75
N VAL A 65 -31.25 -34.06 -0.82
CA VAL A 65 -30.12 -33.93 -1.75
C VAL A 65 -28.81 -34.13 -0.98
N GLN A 66 -28.00 -35.09 -1.42
CA GLN A 66 -26.66 -35.31 -0.87
C GLN A 66 -25.68 -34.26 -1.43
N THR A 67 -24.81 -33.75 -0.57
CA THR A 67 -23.69 -32.88 -0.95
C THR A 67 -22.67 -33.62 -1.83
N LYS A 68 -21.88 -32.91 -2.65
CA LYS A 68 -20.86 -33.49 -3.54
C LYS A 68 -19.80 -34.36 -2.83
N SER A 69 -19.66 -34.21 -1.50
CA SER A 69 -18.76 -34.99 -0.65
C SER A 69 -19.44 -36.19 0.02
N GLY A 70 -20.70 -36.49 -0.29
CA GLY A 70 -21.44 -37.66 0.18
C GLY A 70 -21.78 -37.69 1.68
N LYS A 71 -21.29 -36.73 2.48
CA LYS A 71 -21.39 -36.76 3.96
C LYS A 71 -22.44 -35.81 4.54
N GLY A 72 -22.84 -34.78 3.80
CA GLY A 72 -23.89 -33.83 4.20
C GLY A 72 -25.22 -34.10 3.49
N ILE A 73 -26.31 -34.14 4.25
CA ILE A 73 -27.70 -34.27 3.80
C ILE A 73 -28.35 -32.88 3.89
N ILE A 74 -28.83 -32.34 2.76
CA ILE A 74 -29.58 -31.07 2.72
C ILE A 74 -31.04 -31.38 2.32
N PRO A 75 -32.04 -30.96 3.13
CA PRO A 75 -33.44 -31.06 2.73
C PRO A 75 -33.69 -30.38 1.38
N TYR A 76 -34.46 -31.02 0.49
CA TYR A 76 -34.65 -30.54 -0.89
C TYR A 76 -35.30 -29.16 -0.95
N GLU A 77 -36.20 -28.84 -0.02
CA GLU A 77 -36.80 -27.50 0.05
C GLU A 77 -35.75 -26.41 0.29
N LYS A 78 -34.85 -26.63 1.24
CA LYS A 78 -33.72 -25.73 1.51
C LYS A 78 -32.79 -25.62 0.31
N HIS A 79 -32.53 -26.72 -0.39
CA HIS A 79 -31.71 -26.69 -1.61
C HIS A 79 -32.39 -25.95 -2.78
N LYS A 80 -33.72 -26.05 -2.92
CA LYS A 80 -34.49 -25.30 -3.91
C LYS A 80 -34.49 -23.81 -3.58
N GLN A 81 -34.70 -23.44 -2.32
CA GLN A 81 -34.60 -22.07 -1.84
C GLN A 81 -33.21 -21.48 -2.11
N LEU A 82 -32.14 -22.20 -1.76
CA LEU A 82 -30.76 -21.77 -2.02
C LEU A 82 -30.46 -21.61 -3.51
N ARG A 83 -31.06 -22.43 -4.39
CA ARG A 83 -30.92 -22.27 -5.84
C ARG A 83 -31.60 -21.00 -6.33
N VAL A 84 -32.81 -20.71 -5.88
CA VAL A 84 -33.52 -19.47 -6.22
C VAL A 84 -32.78 -18.25 -5.70
N GLU A 85 -32.30 -18.29 -4.45
CA GLU A 85 -31.54 -17.21 -3.83
C GLU A 85 -30.20 -16.98 -4.54
N ASN A 86 -29.44 -18.04 -4.88
CA ASN A 86 -28.20 -17.89 -5.64
C ASN A 86 -28.44 -17.34 -7.05
N LEU A 87 -29.55 -17.68 -7.69
CA LEU A 87 -29.92 -17.11 -8.98
C LEU A 87 -30.23 -15.62 -8.84
N ALA A 88 -31.05 -15.24 -7.86
CA ALA A 88 -31.38 -13.84 -7.57
C ALA A 88 -30.14 -13.01 -7.20
N LEU A 89 -29.23 -13.55 -6.38
CA LEU A 89 -27.97 -12.89 -6.02
C LEU A 89 -27.06 -12.71 -7.24
N ARG A 90 -26.96 -13.71 -8.12
CA ARG A 90 -26.18 -13.58 -9.37
C ARG A 90 -26.78 -12.56 -10.32
N GLU A 91 -28.10 -12.51 -10.41
CA GLU A 91 -28.79 -11.49 -11.20
C GLU A 91 -28.55 -10.08 -10.64
N GLN A 92 -28.65 -9.91 -9.32
CA GLN A 92 -28.36 -8.66 -8.63
C GLN A 92 -26.90 -8.21 -8.83
N LEU A 93 -25.95 -9.14 -8.73
CA LEU A 93 -24.53 -8.83 -8.98
C LEU A 93 -24.29 -8.40 -10.43
N LYS A 94 -24.91 -9.07 -11.41
CA LYS A 94 -24.81 -8.66 -12.82
C LYS A 94 -25.43 -7.28 -13.05
N ALA A 95 -26.59 -7.01 -12.45
CA ALA A 95 -27.23 -5.69 -12.55
C ALA A 95 -26.35 -4.58 -11.94
N ALA A 96 -25.79 -4.81 -10.75
CA ALA A 96 -24.89 -3.87 -10.09
C ALA A 96 -23.58 -3.65 -10.88
N GLN A 97 -23.03 -4.71 -11.48
CA GLN A 97 -21.86 -4.59 -12.36
C GLN A 97 -22.15 -3.73 -13.59
N LEU A 98 -23.31 -3.92 -14.22
CA LEU A 98 -23.73 -3.16 -15.39
C LEU A 98 -24.04 -1.70 -15.04
N GLU A 99 -24.65 -1.43 -13.89
CA GLU A 99 -24.84 -0.06 -13.41
C GLU A 99 -23.51 0.64 -13.13
N ASN A 100 -22.56 -0.07 -12.48
CA ASN A 100 -21.22 0.46 -12.24
C ASN A 100 -20.45 0.72 -13.54
N SER A 101 -20.55 -0.15 -14.54
CA SER A 101 -19.89 0.06 -15.83
C SER A 101 -20.49 1.27 -16.56
N GLN A 102 -21.82 1.40 -16.56
CA GLN A 102 -22.48 2.58 -17.13
C GLN A 102 -22.14 3.87 -16.39
N ALA A 103 -22.01 3.81 -15.06
CA ALA A 103 -21.57 4.95 -14.26
C ALA A 103 -20.12 5.33 -14.59
N ALA A 104 -19.23 4.34 -14.73
CA ALA A 104 -17.84 4.54 -15.13
C ALA A 104 -17.74 5.16 -16.53
N GLU A 105 -18.50 4.67 -17.50
CA GLU A 105 -18.55 5.25 -18.86
C GLU A 105 -19.05 6.69 -18.86
N LYS A 106 -20.09 7.00 -18.08
CA LYS A 106 -20.58 8.39 -17.93
C LYS A 106 -19.52 9.29 -17.30
N LEU A 107 -18.84 8.82 -16.26
CA LEU A 107 -17.75 9.57 -15.62
C LEU A 107 -16.59 9.79 -16.61
N GLU A 108 -16.20 8.77 -17.37
CA GLU A 108 -15.16 8.87 -18.39
C GLU A 108 -15.56 9.85 -19.50
N ALA A 109 -16.83 9.84 -19.94
CA ALA A 109 -17.35 10.79 -20.92
C ALA A 109 -17.30 12.23 -20.40
N LEU A 110 -17.67 12.46 -19.13
CA LEU A 110 -17.58 13.78 -18.50
C LEU A 110 -16.12 14.23 -18.31
N LEU A 111 -15.22 13.32 -17.96
CA LEU A 111 -13.78 13.60 -17.87
C LEU A 111 -13.21 13.98 -19.24
N LYS A 112 -13.53 13.22 -20.30
CA LYS A 112 -13.15 13.55 -21.69
C LYS A 112 -13.73 14.88 -22.14
N GLN A 113 -14.97 15.20 -21.77
CA GLN A 113 -15.57 16.49 -22.07
C GLN A 113 -14.83 17.64 -21.36
N LYS A 114 -14.43 17.44 -20.11
CA LYS A 114 -13.62 18.40 -19.36
C LYS A 114 -12.22 18.57 -19.94
N GLU A 115 -11.58 17.48 -20.36
CA GLU A 115 -10.26 17.49 -21.00
C GLU A 115 -10.31 18.17 -22.38
N ASN A 116 -11.36 17.93 -23.17
CA ASN A 116 -11.56 18.61 -24.45
C ASN A 116 -11.98 20.09 -24.28
N ALA A 117 -12.53 20.45 -23.12
CA ALA A 117 -12.78 21.84 -22.73
C ALA A 117 -11.52 22.54 -22.19
N THR A 118 -10.33 21.96 -22.32
CA THR A 118 -9.09 22.63 -21.88
C THR A 118 -8.71 23.80 -22.80
N GLY A 119 -8.49 24.97 -22.19
CA GLY A 119 -7.69 26.10 -22.68
C GLY A 119 -8.14 26.79 -23.97
N ALA A 120 -8.10 26.08 -25.11
CA ALA A 120 -8.41 26.60 -26.43
C ALA A 120 -9.91 26.95 -26.57
N SER A 121 -10.80 26.06 -26.13
CA SER A 121 -12.25 26.31 -26.12
C SER A 121 -12.65 27.45 -25.16
N VAL A 122 -11.90 27.63 -24.06
CA VAL A 122 -12.17 28.70 -23.08
C VAL A 122 -11.71 30.05 -23.64
N ALA A 123 -10.52 30.11 -24.24
CA ALA A 123 -10.03 31.33 -24.89
C ALA A 123 -10.91 31.75 -26.08
N GLU A 124 -11.36 30.78 -26.90
CA GLU A 124 -12.31 31.05 -27.99
C GLU A 124 -13.67 31.53 -27.48
N ALA A 125 -14.15 30.97 -26.36
CA ALA A 125 -15.36 31.42 -25.70
C ALA A 125 -15.20 32.83 -25.10
N ASP A 126 -14.05 33.13 -24.46
CA ASP A 126 -13.74 34.45 -23.91
C ASP A 126 -13.66 35.52 -25.01
N ASP A 127 -13.05 35.21 -26.15
CA ASP A 127 -12.99 36.10 -27.32
C ASP A 127 -14.38 36.31 -27.95
N ALA A 128 -15.21 35.28 -28.01
CA ALA A 128 -16.60 35.38 -28.49
C ALA A 128 -17.46 36.22 -27.54
N ILE A 129 -17.31 36.02 -26.23
CA ILE A 129 -17.96 36.80 -25.18
C ILE A 129 -17.52 38.27 -25.28
N ALA A 130 -16.24 38.54 -25.48
CA ALA A 130 -15.72 39.91 -25.63
C ALA A 130 -16.33 40.62 -26.86
N LYS A 131 -16.42 39.93 -28.01
CA LYS A 131 -17.08 40.47 -29.22
C LYS A 131 -18.56 40.75 -28.99
N HIS A 132 -19.28 39.85 -28.31
CA HIS A 132 -20.69 40.06 -28.00
C HIS A 132 -20.92 41.19 -26.98
N LEU A 133 -20.04 41.34 -25.99
CA LEU A 133 -20.09 42.45 -25.05
C LEU A 133 -19.93 43.80 -25.76
N GLU A 134 -19.06 43.91 -26.76
CA GLU A 134 -18.93 45.15 -27.55
C GLU A 134 -20.18 45.46 -28.40
N THR A 135 -20.84 44.44 -28.96
CA THR A 135 -22.14 44.64 -29.64
C THR A 135 -23.21 45.11 -28.67
N ILE A 136 -23.31 44.47 -27.50
CA ILE A 136 -24.26 44.83 -26.44
C ILE A 136 -23.97 46.25 -25.93
N ARG A 137 -22.70 46.63 -25.80
CA ARG A 137 -22.29 47.99 -25.41
C ARG A 137 -22.82 49.04 -26.38
N LYS A 138 -22.81 48.74 -27.68
CA LYS A 138 -23.27 49.64 -28.75
C LYS A 138 -24.79 49.74 -28.81
N ASP A 139 -25.49 48.62 -28.64
CA ASP A 139 -26.94 48.54 -28.85
C ASP A 139 -27.75 48.75 -27.56
N MET A 140 -27.20 48.38 -26.39
CA MET A 140 -27.86 48.41 -25.07
C MET A 140 -26.86 48.64 -23.91
N PRO A 141 -26.46 49.90 -23.63
CA PRO A 141 -25.42 50.22 -22.65
C PRO A 141 -25.79 49.85 -21.20
N ASP A 142 -27.06 49.98 -20.82
CA ASP A 142 -27.54 49.64 -19.46
C ASP A 142 -27.40 48.12 -19.20
N LEU A 143 -27.68 47.30 -20.22
CA LEU A 143 -27.57 45.84 -20.13
C LEU A 143 -26.11 45.39 -20.12
N HIS A 144 -25.23 46.05 -20.89
CA HIS A 144 -23.79 45.83 -20.83
C HIS A 144 -23.23 46.04 -19.41
N GLN A 145 -23.67 47.08 -18.72
CA GLN A 145 -23.19 47.39 -17.36
C GLN A 145 -23.59 46.32 -16.33
N VAL A 146 -24.79 45.75 -16.46
CA VAL A 146 -25.24 44.64 -15.59
C VAL A 146 -24.44 43.37 -15.89
N ILE A 147 -24.27 43.02 -17.17
CA ILE A 147 -23.55 41.79 -17.56
C ILE A 147 -22.08 41.88 -17.18
N SER A 148 -21.42 43.03 -17.36
CA SER A 148 -20.02 43.21 -16.99
C SER A 148 -19.82 43.07 -15.47
N ALA A 149 -20.71 43.65 -14.66
CA ALA A 149 -20.68 43.49 -13.21
C ALA A 149 -20.86 42.02 -12.76
N VAL A 150 -21.73 41.26 -13.44
CA VAL A 150 -21.91 39.82 -13.18
C VAL A 150 -20.67 39.02 -13.57
N LEU A 151 -20.08 39.29 -14.74
CA LEU A 151 -18.86 38.62 -15.19
C LEU A 151 -17.68 38.90 -14.25
N GLU A 152 -17.52 40.14 -13.81
CA GLU A 152 -16.47 40.53 -12.86
C GLU A 152 -16.69 39.87 -11.49
N GLY A 153 -17.93 39.81 -11.02
CA GLY A 153 -18.29 39.09 -9.79
C GLY A 153 -17.97 37.59 -9.89
N SER A 154 -18.30 36.96 -11.02
CA SER A 154 -18.00 35.55 -11.28
C SER A 154 -16.49 35.27 -11.33
N ARG A 155 -15.71 36.15 -11.98
CA ARG A 155 -14.23 36.05 -12.01
C ARG A 155 -13.62 36.16 -10.62
N LYS A 156 -14.04 37.15 -9.81
CA LYS A 156 -13.58 37.30 -8.43
C LYS A 156 -13.92 36.08 -7.58
N GLN A 157 -15.13 35.53 -7.72
CA GLN A 157 -15.49 34.28 -7.05
C GLN A 157 -14.61 33.12 -7.50
N GLY A 158 -14.36 32.96 -8.80
CA GLY A 158 -13.45 31.94 -9.34
C GLY A 158 -12.02 32.08 -8.81
N GLU A 159 -11.48 33.30 -8.74
CA GLU A 159 -10.17 33.59 -8.17
C GLU A 159 -10.11 33.23 -6.68
N THR A 160 -11.10 33.63 -5.89
CA THR A 160 -11.15 33.27 -4.46
C THR A 160 -11.25 31.76 -4.25
N LEU A 161 -12.05 31.06 -5.06
CA LEU A 161 -12.15 29.61 -5.00
C LEU A 161 -10.83 28.94 -5.36
N ASN A 162 -10.15 29.40 -6.42
CA ASN A 162 -8.84 28.88 -6.79
C ASN A 162 -7.80 29.10 -5.69
N GLN A 163 -7.78 30.29 -5.07
CA GLN A 163 -6.90 30.58 -3.93
C GLN A 163 -7.19 29.64 -2.75
N THR A 164 -8.46 29.43 -2.38
CA THR A 164 -8.81 28.48 -1.31
C THR A 164 -8.44 27.05 -1.64
N LEU A 165 -8.55 26.64 -2.91
CA LEU A 165 -8.15 25.30 -3.36
C LEU A 165 -6.63 25.12 -3.31
N GLU A 166 -5.87 26.14 -3.68
CA GLU A 166 -4.40 26.13 -3.57
C GLU A 166 -3.96 26.06 -2.10
N GLU A 167 -4.61 26.81 -1.21
CA GLU A 167 -4.35 26.76 0.23
C GLU A 167 -4.67 25.38 0.82
N LEU A 168 -5.82 24.80 0.49
CA LEU A 168 -6.18 23.44 0.92
C LEU A 168 -5.23 22.38 0.36
N ARG A 169 -4.76 22.53 -0.88
CA ARG A 169 -3.74 21.63 -1.45
C ARG A 169 -2.44 21.73 -0.68
N ARG A 170 -2.00 22.96 -0.39
CA ARG A 170 -0.78 23.21 0.38
C ARG A 170 -0.89 22.63 1.79
N GLU A 171 -2.00 22.85 2.49
CA GLU A 171 -2.24 22.30 3.82
C GLU A 171 -2.23 20.77 3.79
N LYS A 172 -2.86 20.15 2.78
CA LYS A 172 -2.85 18.70 2.61
C LYS A 172 -1.43 18.17 2.39
N GLU A 173 -0.65 18.79 1.52
CA GLU A 173 0.74 18.42 1.29
C GLU A 173 1.60 18.57 2.54
N GLU A 174 1.42 19.64 3.31
CA GLU A 174 2.10 19.84 4.58
C GLU A 174 1.70 18.79 5.63
N SER A 175 0.40 18.50 5.77
CA SER A 175 -0.10 17.42 6.63
C SER A 175 0.48 16.07 6.23
N ASP A 176 0.50 15.75 4.93
CA ASP A 176 1.00 14.46 4.45
C ASP A 176 2.52 14.35 4.65
N ARG A 177 3.27 15.44 4.47
CA ARG A 177 4.69 15.51 4.84
C ARG A 177 4.91 15.29 6.35
N MET A 178 4.10 15.92 7.20
CA MET A 178 4.20 15.72 8.66
C MET A 178 3.90 14.27 9.07
N LYS A 179 2.89 13.64 8.44
CA LYS A 179 2.59 12.22 8.68
C LYS A 179 3.73 11.32 8.22
N GLN A 180 4.30 11.57 7.04
CA GLN A 180 5.46 10.82 6.56
C GLN A 180 6.63 10.94 7.52
N PHE A 181 6.94 12.17 7.96
CA PHE A 181 8.02 12.42 8.91
C PHE A 181 7.79 11.70 10.25
N SER A 182 6.55 11.72 10.76
CA SER A 182 6.20 11.00 12.00
C SER A 182 6.32 9.48 11.85
N VAL A 183 5.96 8.93 10.69
CA VAL A 183 6.13 7.49 10.41
C VAL A 183 7.61 7.13 10.29
N GLU A 184 8.41 7.96 9.60
CA GLU A 184 9.86 7.76 9.48
C GLU A 184 10.54 7.79 10.85
N GLU A 185 10.15 8.71 11.73
CA GLU A 185 10.65 8.81 13.10
C GLU A 185 10.30 7.56 13.92
N GLN A 186 9.04 7.09 13.85
CA GLN A 186 8.63 5.85 14.53
C GLN A 186 9.38 4.62 14.03
N VAL A 187 9.65 4.55 12.72
CA VAL A 187 10.42 3.46 12.12
C VAL A 187 11.88 3.53 12.55
N ALA A 188 12.48 4.73 12.56
CA ALA A 188 13.85 4.93 13.02
C ALA A 188 14.01 4.56 14.49
N GLU A 189 13.10 5.02 15.37
CA GLU A 189 13.09 4.66 16.78
C GLU A 189 12.93 3.14 16.98
N ALA A 190 12.00 2.50 16.26
CA ALA A 190 11.83 1.06 16.34
C ALA A 190 13.06 0.30 15.83
N LYS A 191 13.76 0.80 14.80
CA LYS A 191 15.01 0.22 14.31
C LYS A 191 16.11 0.36 15.35
N ASP A 192 16.30 1.55 15.91
CA ASP A 192 17.36 1.84 16.86
C ASP A 192 17.21 1.05 18.18
N ASN A 193 15.96 0.79 18.58
CA ASN A 193 15.66 -0.09 19.70
C ASN A 193 15.97 -1.58 19.44
N ASN A 194 16.22 -1.98 18.17
CA ASN A 194 16.59 -3.33 17.79
C ASN A 194 18.11 -3.40 17.48
N PRO A 195 18.94 -3.89 18.43
CA PRO A 195 20.39 -3.92 18.25
C PRO A 195 20.84 -4.83 17.10
N ASP A 196 20.06 -5.87 16.78
CA ASP A 196 20.33 -6.77 15.65
C ASP A 196 20.23 -6.06 14.30
N LEU A 197 19.15 -5.29 14.10
CA LEU A 197 18.91 -4.58 12.86
C LEU A 197 19.96 -3.48 12.62
N THR A 198 20.30 -2.70 13.65
CA THR A 198 21.35 -1.68 13.57
C THR A 198 22.74 -2.26 13.32
N HIS A 199 23.03 -3.43 13.89
CA HIS A 199 24.29 -4.13 13.64
C HIS A 199 24.35 -4.70 12.22
N TRP A 200 23.28 -5.29 11.71
CA TRP A 200 23.24 -5.81 10.33
C TRP A 200 23.37 -4.69 9.29
N GLU A 201 22.68 -3.56 9.48
CA GLU A 201 22.79 -2.38 8.60
C GLU A 201 24.24 -1.91 8.39
N SER A 202 25.10 -2.05 9.41
CA SER A 202 26.48 -1.57 9.37
C SER A 202 27.54 -2.64 9.07
N LYS A 203 27.31 -3.89 9.48
CA LYS A 203 28.34 -4.95 9.47
C LYS A 203 27.97 -6.18 8.66
N ASP A 204 26.70 -6.37 8.33
CA ASP A 204 26.22 -7.55 7.60
C ASP A 204 25.11 -7.18 6.60
N PRO A 205 25.51 -6.66 5.41
CA PRO A 205 24.55 -6.27 4.37
C PRO A 205 23.67 -7.42 3.88
N GLU A 206 24.16 -8.67 3.92
CA GLU A 206 23.41 -9.84 3.46
C GLU A 206 22.26 -10.17 4.43
N ALA A 207 22.54 -10.14 5.75
CA ALA A 207 21.50 -10.27 6.76
C ALA A 207 20.51 -9.09 6.74
N TRP A 208 20.97 -7.89 6.40
CA TRP A 208 20.12 -6.71 6.22
C TRP A 208 19.16 -6.84 5.04
N ASP A 209 19.65 -7.28 3.88
CA ASP A 209 18.81 -7.52 2.70
C ASP A 209 17.75 -8.59 2.97
N GLU A 210 18.09 -9.65 3.70
CA GLU A 210 17.12 -10.67 4.10
C GLU A 210 16.11 -10.12 5.11
N ALA A 211 16.53 -9.25 6.05
CA ALA A 211 15.62 -8.57 6.97
C ALA A 211 14.57 -7.72 6.22
N LEU A 212 14.98 -7.01 5.16
CA LEU A 212 14.06 -6.22 4.32
C LEU A 212 13.03 -7.12 3.61
N LYS A 213 13.46 -8.26 3.05
CA LYS A 213 12.55 -9.22 2.41
C LYS A 213 11.55 -9.79 3.43
N GLN A 214 12.01 -10.15 4.63
CA GLN A 214 11.13 -10.67 5.67
C GLN A 214 10.15 -9.59 6.18
N ASP A 215 10.55 -8.32 6.28
CA ASP A 215 9.63 -7.23 6.63
C ASP A 215 8.55 -7.02 5.55
N GLU A 216 8.90 -7.12 4.27
CA GLU A 216 7.94 -7.02 3.16
C GLU A 216 6.88 -8.13 3.23
N ILE A 217 7.30 -9.37 3.51
CA ILE A 217 6.40 -10.51 3.72
C ILE A 217 5.49 -10.26 4.94
N LEU A 218 6.03 -9.72 6.03
CA LEU A 218 5.24 -9.43 7.22
C LEU A 218 4.23 -8.29 6.96
N ARG A 219 4.61 -7.26 6.21
CA ARG A 219 3.76 -6.11 5.86
C ARG A 219 2.56 -6.52 5.00
N THR A 220 2.74 -7.50 4.12
CA THR A 220 1.65 -8.05 3.29
C THR A 220 0.81 -9.10 4.02
N SER A 221 1.31 -9.64 5.14
CA SER A 221 0.57 -10.61 5.93
C SER A 221 -0.50 -9.93 6.81
N GLY A 222 -1.76 -10.36 6.69
CA GLY A 222 -2.86 -9.76 7.46
C GLY A 222 -2.72 -9.85 8.99
N LYS A 223 -1.88 -10.77 9.50
CA LYS A 223 -1.60 -10.89 10.95
C LYS A 223 -0.61 -9.85 11.47
N TRP A 224 0.29 -9.35 10.62
CA TRP A 224 1.38 -8.45 11.02
C TRP A 224 1.30 -7.05 10.39
N ALA A 225 0.46 -6.85 9.38
CA ALA A 225 0.26 -5.54 8.73
C ALA A 225 -0.12 -4.42 9.71
N ASN A 226 -0.96 -4.72 10.71
CA ASN A 226 -1.46 -3.75 11.69
C ASN A 226 -0.71 -3.81 13.04
N LYS A 227 0.42 -4.50 13.11
CA LYS A 227 1.24 -4.62 14.32
C LYS A 227 2.21 -3.44 14.43
N ALA A 228 2.59 -3.09 15.66
CA ALA A 228 3.56 -2.03 15.90
C ALA A 228 4.92 -2.38 15.25
N TYR A 229 5.65 -1.37 14.78
CA TYR A 229 6.94 -1.55 14.11
C TYR A 229 7.92 -2.36 14.97
N ALA A 230 7.98 -2.09 16.28
CA ALA A 230 8.82 -2.84 17.21
C ALA A 230 8.50 -4.35 17.24
N GLU A 231 7.22 -4.73 17.32
CA GLU A 231 6.80 -6.13 17.33
C GLU A 231 7.11 -6.82 15.99
N ARG A 232 6.89 -6.10 14.87
CA ARG A 232 7.16 -6.63 13.53
C ARG A 232 8.65 -6.85 13.32
N PHE A 233 9.49 -5.88 13.71
CA PHE A 233 10.95 -5.96 13.59
C PHE A 233 11.57 -7.07 14.45
N GLN A 234 11.02 -7.35 15.63
CA GLN A 234 11.44 -8.51 16.42
C GLN A 234 11.17 -9.83 15.70
N GLU A 235 10.00 -9.95 15.05
CA GLU A 235 9.66 -11.13 14.26
C GLU A 235 10.54 -11.25 13.00
N VAL A 236 10.89 -10.12 12.36
CA VAL A 236 11.89 -10.08 11.27
C VAL A 236 13.20 -10.68 11.75
N VAL A 237 13.74 -10.19 12.87
CA VAL A 237 15.00 -10.69 13.45
C VAL A 237 14.91 -12.18 13.75
N ARG A 238 13.78 -12.66 14.29
CA ARG A 238 13.56 -14.08 14.56
C ARG A 238 13.60 -14.93 13.29
N ARG A 239 13.01 -14.46 12.20
CA ARG A 239 12.99 -15.16 10.90
C ARG A 239 14.34 -15.14 10.22
N VAL A 240 15.03 -14.00 10.22
CA VAL A 240 16.37 -13.87 9.65
C VAL A 240 17.34 -14.80 10.37
N ARG A 241 17.33 -14.85 11.72
CA ARG A 241 18.15 -15.81 12.47
C ARG A 241 17.81 -17.27 12.22
N ALA A 242 16.57 -17.59 11.87
CA ALA A 242 16.16 -18.94 11.52
C ALA A 242 16.65 -19.37 10.12
N ILE A 243 16.77 -18.41 9.20
CA ILE A 243 17.25 -18.64 7.83
C ILE A 243 18.78 -18.59 7.77
N MET A 244 19.37 -17.60 8.45
CA MET A 244 20.79 -17.30 8.52
C MET A 244 21.28 -17.36 9.98
N PRO A 245 21.55 -18.56 10.52
CA PRO A 245 22.07 -18.71 11.87
C PRO A 245 23.49 -18.14 12.04
N GLU A 246 24.24 -17.97 10.94
CA GLU A 246 25.58 -17.37 10.92
C GLU A 246 25.57 -15.83 10.87
N ALA A 247 24.39 -15.21 10.80
CA ALA A 247 24.26 -13.75 10.75
C ALA A 247 24.98 -13.10 11.95
N SER A 248 25.71 -12.02 11.67
CA SER A 248 26.55 -11.39 12.68
C SER A 248 25.72 -10.92 13.87
N VAL A 249 26.04 -11.40 15.08
CA VAL A 249 25.32 -11.03 16.30
C VAL A 249 25.92 -9.73 16.86
N PRO A 250 25.10 -8.76 17.31
CA PRO A 250 25.59 -7.60 18.03
C PRO A 250 26.44 -8.08 19.21
N GLN A 251 27.64 -7.54 19.35
CA GLN A 251 28.35 -7.69 20.62
C GLN A 251 27.45 -7.11 21.69
N LYS A 252 26.90 -7.99 22.54
CA LYS A 252 26.12 -7.61 23.71
C LYS A 252 26.89 -6.51 24.41
N GLN A 253 26.30 -5.30 24.51
CA GLN A 253 26.90 -4.22 25.30
C GLN A 253 27.29 -4.84 26.64
N ALA A 254 28.59 -4.76 26.95
CA ALA A 254 29.15 -5.45 28.10
C ALA A 254 28.29 -5.14 29.33
N ASP A 255 27.89 -6.20 30.04
CA ASP A 255 27.06 -6.10 31.24
C ASP A 255 27.65 -5.00 32.15
N PRO A 256 26.85 -4.10 32.76
CA PRO A 256 27.35 -3.12 33.72
C PRO A 256 28.24 -3.75 34.81
N GLU A 257 27.99 -5.01 35.15
CA GLU A 257 28.83 -5.83 36.04
C GLU A 257 30.22 -6.14 35.45
N GLN A 258 30.28 -6.48 34.15
CA GLN A 258 31.54 -6.78 33.46
C GLN A 258 32.38 -5.53 33.22
N THR A 259 31.74 -4.41 32.87
CA THR A 259 32.44 -3.12 32.75
C THR A 259 32.95 -2.62 34.10
N LYS A 260 32.21 -2.83 35.19
CA LYS A 260 32.69 -2.54 36.55
C LYS A 260 33.85 -3.43 36.94
N ALA A 261 33.80 -4.72 36.63
CA ALA A 261 34.89 -5.66 36.89
C ALA A 261 36.16 -5.31 36.08
N GLU A 262 36.02 -4.94 34.81
CA GLU A 262 37.14 -4.55 33.95
C GLU A 262 37.72 -3.19 34.37
N ALA A 263 36.87 -2.22 34.72
CA ALA A 263 37.31 -0.93 35.27
C ALA A 263 38.05 -1.10 36.60
N GLN A 264 37.59 -2.00 37.47
CA GLN A 264 38.25 -2.30 38.74
C GLN A 264 39.57 -3.05 38.53
N ALA A 265 39.63 -3.98 37.56
CA ALA A 265 40.87 -4.64 37.16
C ALA A 265 41.90 -3.63 36.62
N ARG A 266 41.46 -2.68 35.77
CA ARG A 266 42.32 -1.60 35.25
C ARG A 266 42.73 -0.60 36.33
N LEU A 267 41.87 -0.31 37.30
CA LEU A 267 42.22 0.55 38.43
C LEU A 267 43.25 -0.12 39.35
N SER A 268 43.16 -1.44 39.51
CA SER A 268 44.11 -2.22 40.32
C SER A 268 45.46 -2.45 39.63
N SER A 269 45.49 -2.47 38.29
CA SER A 269 46.73 -2.59 37.50
C SER A 269 47.34 -1.23 37.14
N ALA A 270 46.64 -0.13 37.38
CA ALA A 270 47.15 1.21 37.17
C ALA A 270 48.27 1.53 38.20
N PRO A 271 49.44 2.01 37.76
CA PRO A 271 50.49 2.44 38.68
C PRO A 271 49.98 3.61 39.53
N VAL A 272 49.95 3.42 40.84
CA VAL A 272 49.51 4.44 41.80
C VAL A 272 50.51 5.60 41.83
N ARG A 273 50.33 6.59 40.95
CA ARG A 273 50.99 7.90 41.07
C ARG A 273 50.28 8.70 42.16
N LYS A 274 50.81 8.64 43.37
CA LYS A 274 50.41 9.58 44.43
C LYS A 274 51.06 10.93 44.11
N PRO A 275 50.28 12.00 43.86
CA PRO A 275 50.86 13.33 43.72
C PRO A 275 51.55 13.69 45.04
N THR A 276 52.86 13.96 45.00
CA THR A 276 53.66 14.22 46.23
C THR A 276 53.74 15.71 46.55
N THR A 277 53.27 16.55 45.64
CA THR A 277 53.22 18.00 45.80
C THR A 277 51.89 18.54 45.26
N LEU A 278 51.44 19.70 45.75
CA LEU A 278 50.23 20.37 45.27
C LEU A 278 50.30 20.72 43.78
N SER A 279 51.49 20.71 43.17
CA SER A 279 51.72 20.94 41.75
C SER A 279 51.56 19.70 40.86
N ASP A 280 51.55 18.48 41.44
CA ASP A 280 51.30 17.23 40.69
C ASP A 280 49.81 17.00 40.40
N ILE A 281 48.92 17.75 41.05
CA ILE A 281 47.49 17.72 40.76
C ILE A 281 47.30 18.60 39.52
N GLN A 282 47.30 17.99 38.33
CA GLN A 282 46.69 18.63 37.16
C GLN A 282 45.22 18.82 37.49
N GLY A 283 44.88 20.03 37.94
CA GLY A 283 43.49 20.46 38.05
C GLY A 283 42.83 20.19 36.71
N GLY A 284 41.76 19.39 36.72
CA GLY A 284 41.04 19.04 35.50
C GLY A 284 40.76 20.31 34.71
N ALA A 285 41.25 20.38 33.47
CA ALA A 285 40.98 21.51 32.61
C ALA A 285 39.46 21.68 32.55
N ASN A 286 38.98 22.90 32.81
CA ASN A 286 37.58 23.21 32.52
C ASN A 286 37.33 22.88 31.05
N PRO A 287 36.15 22.31 30.70
CA PRO A 287 35.81 22.15 29.30
C PRO A 287 35.95 23.52 28.64
N ALA A 288 36.79 23.60 27.60
CA ALA A 288 37.05 24.85 26.89
C ALA A 288 35.70 25.50 26.56
N SER A 289 35.56 26.78 26.91
CA SER A 289 34.31 27.50 26.64
C SER A 289 34.01 27.45 25.15
N GLU A 290 32.74 27.48 24.72
CA GLU A 290 32.38 27.36 23.30
C GLU A 290 33.15 28.37 22.42
N ARG A 291 33.44 29.55 22.95
CA ARG A 291 34.31 30.57 22.34
C ARG A 291 35.74 30.08 22.12
N GLU A 292 36.36 29.50 23.14
CA GLU A 292 37.72 28.98 23.08
C GLU A 292 37.82 27.75 22.15
N GLN A 293 36.74 26.97 22.04
CA GLN A 293 36.65 25.91 21.04
C GLN A 293 36.60 26.49 19.63
N LEU A 294 35.86 27.58 19.39
CA LEU A 294 35.78 28.24 18.09
C LEU A 294 37.10 28.91 17.70
N GLU A 295 37.82 29.50 18.66
CA GLU A 295 39.15 30.10 18.47
C GLU A 295 40.22 29.05 18.13
N ASN A 296 40.06 27.81 18.59
CA ASN A 296 40.96 26.70 18.30
C ASN A 296 40.62 25.93 17.00
N LEU A 297 39.49 26.22 16.35
CA LEU A 297 39.14 25.60 15.07
C LEU A 297 39.91 26.23 13.91
N SER A 298 40.28 25.41 12.93
CA SER A 298 40.85 25.93 11.69
C SER A 298 39.80 26.76 10.91
N PRO A 299 40.22 27.74 10.09
CA PRO A 299 39.28 28.53 9.28
C PRO A 299 38.36 27.67 8.40
N PHE A 300 38.87 26.53 7.92
CA PHE A 300 38.09 25.58 7.14
C PHE A 300 37.00 24.90 7.98
N GLU A 301 37.34 24.38 9.16
CA GLU A 301 36.37 23.74 10.06
C GLU A 301 35.32 24.73 10.58
N LEU A 302 35.71 25.98 10.83
CA LEU A 302 34.79 27.05 11.22
C LEU A 302 33.76 27.31 10.10
N THR A 303 34.21 27.39 8.84
CA THR A 303 33.28 27.54 7.71
C THR A 303 32.36 26.33 7.53
N GLN A 304 32.88 25.12 7.69
CA GLN A 304 32.07 23.90 7.62
C GLN A 304 31.03 23.84 8.75
N LYS A 305 31.39 24.29 9.96
CA LYS A 305 30.49 24.37 11.10
C LYS A 305 29.40 25.42 10.88
N LEU A 306 29.75 26.60 10.34
CA LEU A 306 28.77 27.63 9.98
C LEU A 306 27.80 27.19 8.87
N MET A 307 28.27 26.41 7.89
CA MET A 307 27.42 25.87 6.81
C MET A 307 26.42 24.82 7.31
N LYS A 308 26.73 24.12 8.40
CA LYS A 308 25.84 23.14 9.03
C LYS A 308 24.82 23.76 9.99
N MET A 309 25.00 25.04 10.36
CA MET A 309 24.10 25.77 11.26
C MET A 309 23.02 26.52 10.48
N SER A 310 21.86 26.71 11.10
CA SER A 310 20.81 27.57 10.52
C SER A 310 21.28 29.03 10.41
N PRO A 311 20.78 29.82 9.45
CA PRO A 311 21.20 31.22 9.28
C PRO A 311 21.02 32.08 10.54
N GLN A 312 20.00 31.77 11.36
CA GLN A 312 19.73 32.46 12.63
C GLN A 312 20.78 32.12 13.69
N GLN A 313 21.18 30.85 13.82
CA GLN A 313 22.23 30.41 14.74
C GLN A 313 23.61 30.96 14.33
N ALA A 314 23.90 30.98 13.02
CA ALA A 314 25.13 31.56 12.50
C ALA A 314 25.22 33.08 12.75
N SER A 315 24.09 33.79 12.68
CA SER A 315 24.03 35.23 12.99
C SER A 315 24.21 35.50 14.49
N ALA A 316 23.60 34.69 15.36
CA ALA A 316 23.75 34.82 16.81
C ALA A 316 25.21 34.59 17.22
N LEU A 317 25.84 33.54 16.68
CA LEU A 317 27.23 33.20 16.97
C LEU A 317 28.21 34.28 16.48
N ARG A 318 27.90 34.98 15.38
CA ARG A 318 28.68 36.16 14.97
C ARG A 318 28.51 37.34 15.91
N ALA A 319 27.28 37.58 16.39
CA ALA A 319 27.00 38.66 17.34
C ALA A 319 27.65 38.43 18.72
N ASP A 320 27.82 37.16 19.12
CA ASP A 320 28.50 36.80 20.37
C ASP A 320 30.05 36.89 20.27
N LEU A 321 30.59 37.01 19.04
CA LEU A 321 32.03 37.11 18.77
C LEU A 321 32.52 38.54 18.52
N ASP A 322 31.62 39.48 18.18
CA ASP A 322 31.88 40.92 18.08
C ASP A 322 31.92 41.59 19.48
#